data_AF-A0A0C3MAP3-F1
#
_entry.id   AF-A0A0C3MAP3-F1
#
_cell.length_a   1.000
_cell.length_b   1.000
_cell.length_c   1.000
_cell.angle_alpha   90.00
_cell.angle_beta   90.00
_cell.angle_gamma   90.00
#
_symmetry.space_group_name_H-M   'P 1'
#
loop_
_entity.id
_entity.type
_entity.pdbx_description
1 polymer ?
#
loop_
_entity_poly.entity_id
_entity_poly.type
_entity_poly.pdbx_seq_one_letter_code
_entity_poly.pdbx_strand_id
1 'polypeptide(L)'
;MCQQIAEGVHYRGCSHFVVNFFPVSIKDCNQSNCTKSCRHPANCYNPNCTREWGPVIDKCSAMSYEKCPNCTAAIMAYQQQQQQRAR
;
A
#
# COMPACT_ATOMS: atom_id res chain seq x y z
N MET A 1 -17.47 2.84 -1.72
CA MET A 1 -16.40 3.08 -2.73
C MET A 1 -15.60 1.82 -2.93
N CYS A 2 -15.22 1.52 -4.18
CA CYS A 2 -14.29 0.42 -4.45
C CYS A 2 -12.93 0.71 -3.82
N GLN A 3 -12.18 -0.33 -3.47
CA GLN A 3 -10.90 -0.21 -2.76
C GLN A 3 -9.80 -0.91 -3.55
N GLN A 4 -8.62 -0.30 -3.62
CA GLN A 4 -7.43 -0.94 -4.19
C GLN A 4 -6.79 -1.84 -3.14
N ILE A 5 -6.28 -3.00 -3.57
CA ILE A 5 -5.57 -3.95 -2.70
C ILE A 5 -4.08 -3.80 -2.99
N ALA A 6 -3.30 -3.45 -1.97
CA ALA A 6 -1.85 -3.49 -1.97
C ALA A 6 -1.38 -4.85 -1.44
N GLU A 7 -0.38 -5.44 -2.07
CA GLU A 7 0.25 -6.68 -1.58
C GLU A 7 1.67 -6.41 -1.14
N GLY A 8 2.04 -6.94 0.02
CA GLY A 8 3.33 -6.62 0.64
C GLY A 8 3.76 -7.57 1.74
N VAL A 9 4.95 -7.31 2.26
CA VAL A 9 5.60 -8.10 3.31
C VAL A 9 5.54 -7.33 4.63
N HIS A 10 5.13 -8.01 5.69
CA HIS A 10 5.21 -7.46 7.03
C HIS A 10 6.53 -7.86 7.72
N TYR A 11 7.40 -6.89 7.97
CA TYR A 11 8.69 -7.07 8.63
C TYR A 11 8.53 -6.89 10.15
N ARG A 12 8.56 -7.99 10.89
CA ARG A 12 8.43 -8.02 12.36
C ARG A 12 9.65 -7.43 13.07
N GLY A 13 10.84 -7.45 12.46
CA GLY A 13 12.06 -6.87 13.04
C GLY A 13 12.03 -5.34 13.20
N CYS A 14 11.08 -4.65 12.54
CA CYS A 14 10.89 -3.20 12.65
C CYS A 14 9.41 -2.77 12.54
N SER A 15 8.47 -3.71 12.63
CA SER A 15 7.01 -3.49 12.51
C SER A 15 6.55 -2.72 11.26
N HIS A 16 7.29 -2.81 10.15
CA HIS A 16 6.94 -2.10 8.91
C HIS A 16 6.27 -3.05 7.92
N PHE A 17 5.21 -2.56 7.28
CA PHE A 17 4.64 -3.17 6.08
C PHE A 17 5.27 -2.54 4.84
N VAL A 18 5.86 -3.36 3.98
CA VAL A 18 6.47 -2.93 2.71
C VAL A 18 5.61 -3.43 1.57
N VAL A 19 5.04 -2.50 0.82
CA VAL A 19 4.26 -2.79 -0.38
C VAL A 19 5.21 -3.23 -1.48
N ASN A 20 5.02 -4.46 -1.97
CA ASN A 20 5.76 -4.98 -3.12
C ASN A 20 4.99 -4.76 -4.43
N PHE A 21 3.66 -4.81 -4.37
CA PHE A 21 2.79 -4.69 -5.53
C PHE A 21 1.55 -3.85 -5.22
N PHE A 22 1.26 -2.85 -6.03
CA PHE A 22 0.07 -2.03 -5.89
C PHE A 22 -0.38 -1.44 -7.24
N PRO A 23 -1.69 -1.53 -7.58
CA PRO A 23 -2.70 -2.43 -7.01
C PRO A 23 -2.56 -3.85 -7.57
N VAL A 24 -2.73 -4.88 -6.72
CA VAL A 24 -2.82 -6.28 -7.20
C VAL A 24 -4.23 -6.69 -7.57
N SER A 25 -5.22 -6.03 -6.99
CA SER A 25 -6.63 -6.31 -7.19
C SER A 25 -7.47 -5.11 -6.74
N ILE A 26 -8.73 -5.12 -7.13
CA ILE A 26 -9.73 -4.12 -6.74
C ILE A 26 -10.88 -4.85 -6.04
N LYS A 27 -11.22 -4.40 -4.83
CA LYS A 27 -12.43 -4.82 -4.13
C LYS A 27 -13.59 -3.95 -4.58
N ASP A 28 -14.51 -4.52 -5.34
CA ASP A 28 -15.73 -3.84 -5.77
C ASP A 28 -16.66 -3.56 -4.58
N CYS A 29 -17.24 -2.35 -4.54
CA CYS A 29 -18.18 -1.97 -3.48
C CYS A 29 -19.66 -2.26 -3.81
N ASN A 30 -19.94 -2.73 -5.03
CA ASN A 30 -21.25 -3.05 -5.57
C ASN A 30 -22.27 -1.91 -5.51
N GLN A 31 -21.81 -0.66 -5.48
CA GLN A 31 -22.70 0.51 -5.47
C GLN A 31 -22.81 1.13 -6.88
N SER A 32 -24.04 1.33 -7.36
CA SER A 32 -24.31 1.91 -8.68
C SER A 32 -23.95 3.39 -8.80
N ASN A 33 -23.80 4.09 -7.68
CA ASN A 33 -23.33 5.48 -7.64
C ASN A 33 -21.80 5.61 -7.58
N CYS A 34 -21.03 4.51 -7.55
CA CYS A 34 -19.57 4.56 -7.54
C CYS A 34 -19.02 4.29 -8.94
N THR A 35 -18.31 5.26 -9.54
CA THR A 35 -17.84 5.15 -10.94
C THR A 35 -16.80 4.06 -11.17
N LYS A 36 -16.25 3.50 -10.09
CA LYS A 36 -15.28 2.39 -10.10
C LYS A 36 -15.93 1.02 -9.91
N SER A 37 -17.23 0.95 -9.62
CA SER A 37 -17.94 -0.32 -9.44
C SER A 37 -18.37 -0.89 -10.79
N CYS A 38 -18.34 -2.21 -10.93
CA CYS A 38 -18.90 -2.93 -12.06
C CYS A 38 -20.42 -2.71 -12.23
N ARG A 39 -21.11 -2.23 -11.18
CA ARG A 39 -22.54 -1.92 -11.20
C ARG A 39 -22.85 -0.48 -11.66
N HIS A 40 -21.83 0.33 -11.93
CA HIS A 40 -22.05 1.69 -12.39
C HIS A 40 -22.45 1.71 -13.87
N PRO A 41 -23.53 2.40 -14.26
CA PRO A 41 -23.92 2.47 -15.66
C PRO A 41 -22.90 3.25 -16.49
N ALA A 42 -22.55 2.73 -17.68
CA ALA A 42 -21.53 3.33 -18.56
C ALA A 42 -21.87 4.76 -19.02
N ASN A 43 -23.16 5.10 -19.10
CA ASN A 43 -23.66 6.39 -19.57
C ASN A 43 -24.14 7.30 -18.41
N CYS A 44 -23.56 7.16 -17.21
CA CYS A 44 -23.92 8.01 -16.09
C CYS A 44 -23.15 9.34 -16.13
N TYR A 45 -23.88 10.45 -16.19
CA TYR A 45 -23.32 11.80 -16.10
C TYR A 45 -23.64 12.50 -14.77
N ASN A 46 -24.16 11.76 -13.79
CA ASN A 46 -24.56 12.34 -12.51
C ASN A 46 -23.32 12.86 -11.74
N PRO A 47 -23.26 14.17 -11.41
CA PRO A 47 -22.13 14.73 -10.69
C PRO A 47 -21.99 14.19 -9.25
N ASN A 48 -23.07 13.63 -8.69
CA ASN A 48 -23.09 13.07 -7.33
C ASN A 48 -22.51 11.65 -7.24
N CYS A 49 -22.04 11.08 -8.35
CA CYS A 49 -21.39 9.78 -8.31
C CYS A 49 -20.00 9.85 -7.66
N THR A 50 -19.70 8.88 -6.81
CA THR A 50 -18.40 8.80 -6.14
C THR A 50 -17.33 8.35 -7.13
N ARG A 51 -16.33 9.21 -7.34
CA ARG A 51 -15.23 8.98 -8.30
C ARG A 51 -13.92 8.50 -7.66
N GLU A 52 -13.84 8.68 -6.35
CA GLU A 52 -12.66 8.38 -5.56
C GLU A 52 -12.58 6.90 -5.20
N TRP A 53 -11.34 6.42 -5.03
CA TRP A 53 -11.08 5.13 -4.41
C TRP A 53 -11.26 5.26 -2.89
N GLY A 54 -11.79 4.20 -2.27
CA GLY A 54 -11.75 4.07 -0.82
C GLY A 54 -10.34 3.80 -0.29
N PRO A 55 -10.18 3.66 1.03
CA PRO A 55 -8.88 3.38 1.63
C PRO A 55 -8.30 2.08 1.08
N VAL A 56 -6.99 2.10 0.82
CA VAL A 56 -6.23 0.94 0.34
C VAL A 56 -6.31 -0.18 1.38
N ILE A 57 -6.48 -1.41 0.89
CA ILE A 57 -6.44 -2.61 1.72
C ILE A 57 -5.05 -3.22 1.62
N ASP A 58 -4.39 -3.35 2.75
CA ASP A 58 -3.10 -4.03 2.84
C ASP A 58 -3.31 -5.54 2.97
N LYS A 59 -2.87 -6.29 1.95
CA LYS A 59 -2.82 -7.75 1.95
C LYS A 59 -1.38 -8.19 2.22
N CYS A 60 -1.19 -8.82 3.38
CA CYS A 60 0.10 -9.41 3.74
C CYS A 60 0.29 -10.73 2.95
N SER A 61 1.25 -10.75 2.03
CA SER A 61 1.61 -11.97 1.27
C SER A 61 2.67 -12.80 1.96
N ALA A 62 3.56 -12.17 2.73
CA ALA A 62 4.55 -12.86 3.54
C ALA A 62 4.91 -12.07 4.80
N MET A 63 5.49 -12.77 5.77
CA MET A 63 6.04 -12.18 6.98
C MET A 63 7.53 -12.47 7.06
N SER A 64 8.33 -11.47 7.41
CA SER A 64 9.77 -11.62 7.68
C SER A 64 10.07 -11.21 9.11
N TYR A 65 10.98 -11.90 9.78
CA TYR A 65 11.47 -11.52 11.11
C TYR A 65 12.65 -10.54 11.05
N GLU A 66 13.18 -10.30 9.85
CA GLU A 66 14.24 -9.33 9.63
C GLU A 66 13.72 -7.89 9.66
N LYS A 67 14.64 -6.93 9.63
CA LYS A 67 14.31 -5.51 9.43
C LYS A 67 13.99 -5.27 7.96
N CYS A 68 13.09 -4.32 7.69
CA CYS A 68 12.77 -3.95 6.32
C CYS A 68 14.00 -3.31 5.62
N PRO A 69 14.07 -3.33 4.29
CA PRO A 69 15.20 -2.80 3.54
C PRO A 69 15.55 -1.36 3.90
N ASN A 70 14.53 -0.52 4.15
CA ASN A 70 14.72 0.88 4.51
C ASN A 70 15.37 1.03 5.90
N CYS A 71 14.93 0.26 6.89
CA CYS A 71 15.55 0.27 8.22
C CYS A 71 16.98 -0.25 8.19
N THR A 72 17.23 -1.31 7.42
CA THR A 72 18.58 -1.86 7.25
C THR A 72 19.51 -0.82 6.63
N ALA A 73 19.08 -0.15 5.56
CA ALA A 73 19.83 0.93 4.93
C ALA A 73 20.10 2.11 5.88
N ALA A 74 19.11 2.51 6.68
CA ALA A 74 19.26 3.60 7.66
C ALA A 74 20.30 3.28 8.74
N ILE A 75 20.33 2.03 9.22
CA ILE A 75 21.31 1.58 10.21
C ILE A 75 22.72 1.59 9.61
N MET A 76 22.88 1.09 8.38
CA MET A 76 24.17 1.08 7.69
C MET A 76 24.69 2.51 7.44
N ALA A 77 23.82 3.41 6.98
CA ALA A 77 24.18 4.80 6.75
C ALA A 77 24.63 5.51 8.05
N TYR A 78 23.93 5.26 9.16
CA TYR A 78 24.31 5.79 10.46
C TYR A 78 25.69 5.27 10.91
N GLN A 79 25.94 3.97 10.78
CA GLN A 79 27.23 3.37 11.14
C GLN A 79 28.38 3.95 10.33
N GLN A 80 28.18 4.13 9.02
CA GLN A 80 29.18 4.73 8.14
C GLN A 80 29.50 6.19 8.55
N GLN A 81 28.48 6.97 8.91
CA GLN A 81 28.66 8.33 9.39
C GLN A 81 29.48 8.38 10.69
N GLN A 82 29.23 7.46 11.62
CA GLN A 82 30.00 7.39 12.87
C GLN A 82 31.48 7.06 12.63
N GLN A 83 31.76 6.14 11.70
CA GLN A 83 33.14 5.79 11.33
C GLN A 83 33.88 6.96 10.68
N GLN A 84 33.19 7.78 9.87
CA GLN A 84 33.76 8.97 9.27
C GLN A 84 34.07 10.06 10.31
N ARG A 85 33.24 10.19 11.34
CA ARG A 85 33.44 11.16 12.43
C ARG A 85 34.56 10.79 13.40
N ALA A 86 34.90 9.50 13.46
CA ALA A 86 35.96 8.98 14.33
C ALA A 86 37.36 9.01 13.68
N ARG A 87 37.47 9.49 12.44
CA ARG A 87 38.72 9.67 11.69
C ARG A 87 39.07 11.15 11.65
#